data_AF-A0A7W1EWF4-F1
#
_entry.id   AF-A0A7W1EWF4-F1
#
_cell.length_a   1.000
_cell.length_b   1.000
_cell.length_c   1.000
_cell.angle_alpha   90.00
_cell.angle_beta   90.00
_cell.angle_gamma   90.00
#
_symmetry.space_group_name_H-M   'P 1'
#
loop_
_entity.id
_entity.type
_entity.pdbx_description
1 polymer ?
#
loop_
_entity_poly.entity_id
_entity_poly.type
_entity_poly.pdbx_seq_one_letter_code
_entity_poly.pdbx_strand_id
1 'polypeptide(L)'
;MKTKLLSIAIGAFSLFAMRSTAQTYSFSQLTSPYADITGGTIVTTSGWDYFTIIDTQLPFTFNFFGNVEDSLYILSGFAAFHQVGAGNFPIDQIYSFDAELIERSTGGPSHISIVTTGTTPNRIHKVQTKNAGYDSDGTGTESANVQLWLYESSNVVEIHYGASNGSSSTYAPLQGPTVGIYKDQTAFVALSGSASNPSASSSAASLNVNGNPPSGMVYRFAPVAAGIKQLGNNAAGMIYPNPSNGIINFKSSVDITNGTLKVINAIGQVVYEKNEFTISKDQTQKLDLSLETGLYYLQISSKGQNFSPEKLIVK
;
A
#
# COMPACT_ATOMS: atom_id res chain seq x y z
N MET A 1 -56.53 -19.96 -32.98
CA MET A 1 -55.14 -19.54 -32.68
C MET A 1 -55.20 -18.31 -31.76
N LYS A 2 -54.93 -18.50 -30.46
CA LYS A 2 -54.68 -17.41 -29.50
C LYS A 2 -53.47 -17.83 -28.68
N THR A 3 -52.31 -17.36 -29.10
CA THR A 3 -51.00 -17.66 -28.51
C THR A 3 -50.87 -16.91 -27.18
N LYS A 4 -50.76 -17.66 -26.08
CA LYS A 4 -50.36 -17.12 -24.77
C LYS A 4 -48.86 -16.81 -24.83
N LEU A 5 -48.49 -15.53 -24.69
CA LEU A 5 -47.10 -15.14 -24.43
C LEU A 5 -46.83 -15.33 -22.94
N LEU A 6 -45.89 -16.23 -22.65
CA LEU A 6 -45.34 -16.49 -21.33
C LEU A 6 -44.18 -15.53 -21.10
N SER A 7 -44.33 -14.58 -20.20
CA SER A 7 -43.29 -13.64 -19.80
C SER A 7 -42.22 -14.36 -18.97
N ILE A 8 -41.03 -14.56 -19.53
CA ILE A 8 -39.85 -15.02 -18.78
C ILE A 8 -39.18 -13.78 -18.16
N ALA A 9 -39.33 -13.63 -16.85
CA ALA A 9 -38.57 -12.66 -16.08
C ALA A 9 -37.12 -13.17 -15.92
N ILE A 10 -36.18 -12.55 -16.63
CA ILE A 10 -34.75 -12.75 -16.43
C ILE A 10 -34.35 -11.89 -15.23
N GLY A 11 -34.21 -12.51 -14.07
CA GLY A 11 -33.64 -11.87 -12.88
C GLY A 11 -32.16 -11.58 -13.11
N ALA A 12 -31.80 -10.30 -13.12
CA ALA A 12 -30.42 -9.85 -13.14
C ALA A 12 -29.74 -10.22 -11.81
N PHE A 13 -28.99 -11.32 -11.81
CA PHE A 13 -28.05 -11.63 -10.74
C PHE A 13 -26.90 -10.61 -10.84
N SER A 14 -27.00 -9.54 -10.06
CA SER A 14 -25.90 -8.60 -9.87
C SER A 14 -24.83 -9.30 -9.05
N LEU A 15 -23.77 -9.78 -9.71
CA LEU A 15 -22.53 -10.11 -9.03
C LEU A 15 -21.97 -8.80 -8.46
N PHE A 16 -22.23 -8.55 -7.18
CA PHE A 16 -21.37 -7.67 -6.40
C PHE A 16 -20.00 -8.36 -6.33
N ALA A 17 -19.08 -7.94 -7.21
CA ALA A 17 -17.68 -8.23 -7.03
C ALA A 17 -17.27 -7.65 -5.68
N MET A 18 -16.92 -8.51 -4.72
CA MET A 18 -16.26 -8.08 -3.50
C MET A 18 -14.97 -7.37 -3.91
N ARG A 19 -14.89 -6.05 -3.72
CA ARG A 19 -13.63 -5.33 -3.82
C ARG A 19 -12.75 -5.73 -2.64
N SER A 20 -12.00 -6.81 -2.79
CA SER A 20 -10.87 -7.11 -1.91
C SER A 20 -9.64 -6.46 -2.53
N THR A 21 -9.23 -5.31 -2.01
CA THR A 21 -7.90 -4.76 -2.28
C THR A 21 -7.23 -4.45 -0.95
N ALA A 22 -6.65 -5.48 -0.32
CA ALA A 22 -5.72 -5.32 0.79
C ALA A 22 -4.34 -4.88 0.28
N GLN A 23 -4.27 -3.90 -0.63
CA GLN A 23 -2.98 -3.33 -1.02
C GLN A 23 -2.50 -2.49 0.14
N THR A 24 -1.51 -3.01 0.86
CA THR A 24 -0.80 -2.29 1.91
C THR A 24 0.42 -1.61 1.31
N TYR A 25 1.01 -0.68 2.06
CA TYR A 25 2.29 -0.07 1.72
C TYR A 25 3.36 -0.50 2.72
N SER A 26 4.58 -0.70 2.24
CA SER A 26 5.77 -0.85 3.08
C SER A 26 6.57 0.44 3.05
N PHE A 27 7.09 0.82 4.21
CA PHE A 27 8.00 1.94 4.35
C PHE A 27 9.46 1.50 4.22
N SER A 28 10.26 2.34 3.58
CA SER A 28 11.72 2.28 3.56
C SER A 28 12.27 3.70 3.48
N GLN A 29 13.51 3.91 3.93
CA GLN A 29 14.21 5.17 3.76
C GLN A 29 15.44 5.00 2.87
N LEU A 30 15.77 6.04 2.14
CA LEU A 30 16.92 6.12 1.23
C LEU A 30 17.59 7.48 1.40
N THR A 31 18.79 7.62 0.85
CA THR A 31 19.45 8.91 0.71
C THR A 31 19.63 9.25 -0.77
N SER A 32 19.32 10.50 -1.11
CA SER A 32 19.47 11.05 -2.46
C SER A 32 19.76 12.54 -2.34
N PRO A 33 20.70 13.13 -3.11
CA PRO A 33 20.89 14.57 -3.11
C PRO A 33 19.57 15.31 -3.43
N TYR A 34 19.22 16.29 -2.59
CA TYR A 34 18.08 17.15 -2.86
C TYR A 34 18.48 18.23 -3.86
N ALA A 35 17.70 18.37 -4.92
CA ALA A 35 17.80 19.46 -5.87
C ALA A 35 16.41 20.00 -6.18
N ASP A 36 16.29 21.32 -6.27
CA ASP A 36 15.04 21.96 -6.67
C ASP A 36 14.60 21.46 -8.06
N ILE A 37 13.31 21.22 -8.19
CA ILE A 37 12.65 20.94 -9.45
C ILE A 37 12.81 22.15 -10.38
N THR A 38 13.32 21.89 -11.58
CA THR A 38 13.42 22.87 -12.67
C THR A 38 12.35 22.60 -13.71
N GLY A 39 11.87 23.66 -14.38
CA GLY A 39 10.84 23.54 -15.43
C GLY A 39 9.43 23.19 -14.94
N GLY A 40 9.18 23.25 -13.63
CA GLY A 40 7.85 23.06 -13.06
C GLY A 40 6.94 24.27 -13.26
N THR A 41 5.64 24.03 -13.33
CA THR A 41 4.61 25.08 -13.33
C THR A 41 4.35 25.51 -11.89
N ILE A 42 4.51 26.80 -11.59
CA ILE A 42 4.11 27.37 -10.28
C ILE A 42 2.58 27.41 -10.22
N VAL A 43 2.02 26.86 -9.16
CA VAL A 43 0.57 26.70 -8.97
C VAL A 43 0.00 27.52 -7.81
N THR A 44 0.86 28.24 -7.10
CA THR A 44 0.48 29.21 -6.05
C THR A 44 0.52 30.64 -6.56
N THR A 45 -0.39 31.47 -6.06
CA THR A 45 -0.26 32.94 -6.08
C THR A 45 0.39 33.43 -4.79
N SER A 46 0.84 34.68 -4.75
CA SER A 46 1.33 35.28 -3.48
C SER A 46 0.20 35.30 -2.44
N GLY A 47 0.59 35.13 -1.18
CA GLY A 47 -0.28 35.03 -0.01
C GLY A 47 -0.83 33.62 0.23
N TRP A 48 -0.24 32.58 -0.37
CA TRP A 48 -0.68 31.21 -0.11
C TRP A 48 -0.35 30.79 1.33
N ASP A 49 -1.22 29.97 1.89
CA ASP A 49 -1.16 29.47 3.26
C ASP A 49 -1.54 27.98 3.33
N TYR A 50 -1.66 27.46 4.55
CA TYR A 50 -2.03 26.06 4.80
C TYR A 50 -3.50 25.72 4.49
N PHE A 51 -4.33 26.72 4.16
CA PHE A 51 -5.70 26.53 3.66
C PHE A 51 -5.80 26.64 2.14
N THR A 52 -4.71 27.01 1.46
CA THR A 52 -4.70 27.16 0.01
C THR A 52 -4.72 25.80 -0.67
N ILE A 53 -5.85 25.50 -1.33
CA ILE A 53 -6.08 24.21 -2.02
C ILE A 53 -5.82 24.38 -3.50
N ILE A 54 -5.00 23.50 -4.05
CA ILE A 54 -4.67 23.42 -5.47
C ILE A 54 -5.16 22.08 -5.99
N ASP A 55 -6.14 22.10 -6.88
CA ASP A 55 -6.61 20.90 -7.59
C ASP A 55 -5.80 20.72 -8.87
N THR A 56 -5.27 19.51 -9.08
CA THR A 56 -4.68 19.10 -10.35
C THR A 56 -5.18 17.73 -10.78
N GLN A 57 -5.50 17.61 -12.06
CA GLN A 57 -5.61 16.30 -12.71
C GLN A 57 -4.22 15.65 -12.76
N LEU A 58 -4.12 14.38 -12.36
CA LEU A 58 -2.92 13.61 -12.55
C LEU A 58 -2.72 13.28 -14.04
N PRO A 59 -1.47 13.27 -14.53
CA PRO A 59 -1.15 12.92 -15.92
C PRO A 59 -1.32 11.42 -16.23
N PHE A 60 -1.55 10.60 -15.20
CA PHE A 60 -1.77 9.17 -15.24
C PHE A 60 -2.67 8.76 -14.07
N THR A 61 -3.32 7.61 -14.18
CA THR A 61 -3.99 6.98 -13.04
C THR A 61 -2.96 6.47 -12.03
N PHE A 62 -3.18 6.71 -10.74
CA PHE A 62 -2.31 6.27 -9.66
C PHE A 62 -3.09 5.35 -8.71
N ASN A 63 -2.52 4.21 -8.33
CA ASN A 63 -3.18 3.27 -7.42
C ASN A 63 -2.78 3.52 -5.95
N PHE A 64 -3.68 4.08 -5.15
CA PHE A 64 -3.46 4.36 -3.74
C PHE A 64 -4.33 3.46 -2.86
N PHE A 65 -3.67 2.57 -2.11
CA PHE A 65 -4.31 1.54 -1.27
C PHE A 65 -5.40 0.73 -1.99
N GLY A 66 -5.19 0.41 -3.27
CA GLY A 66 -6.13 -0.33 -4.11
C GLY A 66 -7.17 0.53 -4.84
N ASN A 67 -7.28 1.83 -4.50
CA ASN A 67 -8.12 2.77 -5.22
C ASN A 67 -7.39 3.31 -6.44
N VAL A 68 -8.09 3.42 -7.57
CA VAL A 68 -7.57 4.07 -8.77
C VAL A 68 -7.92 5.55 -8.68
N GLU A 69 -6.90 6.37 -8.56
CA GLU A 69 -6.98 7.82 -8.42
C GLU A 69 -6.55 8.51 -9.70
N ASP A 70 -7.19 9.63 -10.05
CA ASP A 70 -6.85 10.42 -11.23
C ASP A 70 -6.66 11.91 -10.91
N SER A 71 -6.95 12.35 -9.69
CA SER A 71 -6.91 13.75 -9.27
C SER A 71 -6.09 13.89 -8.00
N LEU A 72 -5.50 15.06 -7.77
CA LEU A 72 -4.71 15.35 -6.58
C LEU A 72 -5.00 16.76 -6.08
N TYR A 73 -5.45 16.84 -4.83
CA TYR A 73 -5.61 18.09 -4.09
C TYR A 73 -4.35 18.32 -3.27
N ILE A 74 -3.66 19.41 -3.57
CA ILE A 74 -2.39 19.78 -2.96
C ILE A 74 -2.62 20.94 -1.99
N LEU A 75 -2.09 20.79 -0.80
CA LEU A 75 -1.90 21.84 0.19
C LEU A 75 -0.42 21.86 0.58
N SER A 76 -0.02 22.83 1.39
CA SER A 76 1.36 23.02 1.79
C SER A 76 1.87 21.89 2.70
N GLY A 77 2.50 20.87 2.11
CA GLY A 77 3.01 19.71 2.86
C GLY A 77 1.99 18.58 3.08
N PHE A 78 0.78 18.74 2.54
CA PHE A 78 -0.30 17.76 2.55
C PHE A 78 -0.84 17.56 1.14
N ALA A 79 -1.27 16.34 0.80
CA ALA A 79 -2.03 16.09 -0.40
C ALA A 79 -3.13 15.05 -0.14
N ALA A 80 -4.19 15.06 -0.94
CA ALA A 80 -5.24 14.05 -0.89
C ALA A 80 -5.78 13.75 -2.29
N PHE A 81 -6.32 12.56 -2.49
CA PHE A 81 -6.94 12.17 -3.76
C PHE A 81 -8.46 12.46 -3.78
N HIS A 82 -9.07 12.60 -2.61
CA HIS A 82 -10.51 12.82 -2.47
C HIS A 82 -10.85 14.04 -1.60
N GLN A 83 -11.68 14.93 -2.13
CA GLN A 83 -12.27 16.06 -1.40
C GLN A 83 -13.79 15.91 -1.33
N VAL A 84 -14.38 16.13 -0.15
CA VAL A 84 -15.83 16.10 0.07
C VAL A 84 -16.29 17.42 0.67
N GLY A 85 -16.68 18.35 -0.21
CA GLY A 85 -16.97 19.74 0.18
C GLY A 85 -15.68 20.55 0.37
N ALA A 86 -15.81 21.87 0.48
CA ALA A 86 -14.65 22.76 0.55
C ALA A 86 -13.79 22.45 1.79
N GLY A 87 -12.51 22.19 1.56
CA GLY A 87 -11.51 21.98 2.63
C GLY A 87 -11.60 20.68 3.43
N ASN A 88 -12.44 19.72 3.03
CA ASN A 88 -12.61 18.48 3.77
C ASN A 88 -12.08 17.27 2.98
N PHE A 89 -11.08 16.59 3.55
CA PHE A 89 -10.37 15.46 2.95
C PHE A 89 -10.56 14.22 3.83
N PRO A 90 -11.60 13.40 3.61
CA PRO A 90 -11.97 12.35 4.57
C PRO A 90 -11.10 11.09 4.48
N ILE A 91 -10.46 10.84 3.34
CA ILE A 91 -9.73 9.62 3.01
C ILE A 91 -8.61 9.91 2.00
N ASP A 92 -7.75 8.91 1.80
CA ASP A 92 -6.75 8.87 0.75
C ASP A 92 -5.81 10.09 0.77
N GLN A 93 -5.12 10.26 1.91
CA GLN A 93 -4.28 11.40 2.29
C GLN A 93 -2.78 11.04 2.30
N ILE A 94 -1.94 12.02 2.00
CA ILE A 94 -0.49 11.98 2.05
C ILE A 94 0.00 13.19 2.86
N TYR A 95 0.58 12.93 4.02
CA TYR A 95 1.26 13.92 4.84
C TYR A 95 2.75 13.88 4.48
N SER A 96 3.21 14.84 3.68
CA SER A 96 4.60 14.91 3.24
C SER A 96 5.49 15.65 4.23
N PHE A 97 4.96 16.77 4.73
CA PHE A 97 5.56 17.65 5.73
C PHE A 97 4.45 18.56 6.28
N ASP A 98 3.44 17.98 6.92
CA ASP A 98 2.33 18.79 7.43
C ASP A 98 2.73 19.41 8.77
N ALA A 99 2.82 20.73 8.75
CA ALA A 99 3.26 21.60 9.85
C ALA A 99 2.78 23.04 9.60
N GLU A 100 1.55 23.21 9.10
CA GLU A 100 0.92 24.53 8.88
C GLU A 100 1.81 25.48 8.06
N LEU A 101 2.31 24.96 6.94
CA LEU A 101 3.25 25.68 6.09
C LEU A 101 2.56 26.85 5.35
N ILE A 102 3.27 27.95 5.18
CA ILE A 102 2.76 29.17 4.52
C ILE A 102 3.78 29.76 3.54
N GLU A 103 3.35 30.72 2.71
CA GLU A 103 4.29 31.51 1.92
C GLU A 103 5.29 32.20 2.85
N ARG A 104 6.58 31.91 2.64
CA ARG A 104 7.64 32.54 3.44
C ARG A 104 7.81 33.99 3.01
N SER A 105 7.68 34.90 3.97
CA SER A 105 7.78 36.35 3.77
C SER A 105 9.21 36.86 3.55
N THR A 106 10.24 36.04 3.83
CA THR A 106 11.66 36.39 3.66
C THR A 106 12.48 35.25 3.04
N GLY A 107 13.71 35.54 2.60
CA GLY A 107 14.64 34.48 2.16
C GLY A 107 14.47 34.00 0.71
N GLY A 108 13.70 34.71 -0.11
CA GLY A 108 13.57 34.45 -1.55
C GLY A 108 12.25 33.78 -1.94
N PRO A 109 12.13 33.29 -3.19
CA PRO A 109 10.87 32.74 -3.72
C PRO A 109 10.34 31.56 -2.90
N SER A 110 9.05 31.60 -2.56
CA SER A 110 8.34 30.58 -1.78
C SER A 110 7.08 30.16 -2.54
N HIS A 111 7.15 29.00 -3.20
CA HIS A 111 6.12 28.58 -4.16
C HIS A 111 5.87 27.08 -4.09
N ILE A 112 4.63 26.68 -4.41
CA ILE A 112 4.33 25.30 -4.77
C ILE A 112 4.37 25.18 -6.30
N SER A 113 5.06 24.16 -6.78
CA SER A 113 5.19 23.89 -8.22
C SER A 113 4.99 22.42 -8.54
N ILE A 114 4.48 22.15 -9.74
CA ILE A 114 4.25 20.78 -10.23
C ILE A 114 5.00 20.53 -11.54
N VAL A 115 5.47 19.30 -11.72
CA VAL A 115 6.04 18.85 -13.00
C VAL A 115 5.78 17.37 -13.18
N THR A 116 5.65 16.94 -14.44
CA THR A 116 5.68 15.52 -14.79
C THR A 116 6.90 15.26 -15.66
N THR A 117 7.71 14.29 -15.27
CA THR A 117 8.94 13.90 -15.97
C THR A 117 8.88 12.44 -16.41
N GLY A 118 9.74 12.05 -17.35
CA GLY A 118 9.76 10.70 -17.92
C GLY A 118 8.77 10.53 -19.08
N THR A 119 8.62 9.28 -19.53
CA THR A 119 7.76 8.90 -20.66
C THR A 119 6.90 7.71 -20.25
N THR A 120 5.68 7.62 -20.76
CA THR A 120 4.78 6.48 -20.48
C THR A 120 5.47 5.13 -20.76
N PRO A 121 5.33 4.11 -19.89
CA PRO A 121 4.55 4.09 -18.65
C PRO A 121 5.37 4.46 -17.38
N ASN A 122 6.53 5.09 -17.53
CA ASN A 122 7.48 5.37 -16.46
C ASN A 122 7.56 6.88 -16.14
N ARG A 123 6.41 7.56 -16.07
CA ARG A 123 6.36 8.97 -15.65
C ARG A 123 6.42 9.10 -14.14
N ILE A 124 6.89 10.27 -13.68
CA ILE A 124 6.86 10.69 -12.27
C ILE A 124 6.18 12.04 -12.23
N HIS A 125 5.06 12.13 -11.52
CA HIS A 125 4.43 13.40 -11.18
C HIS A 125 5.01 13.90 -9.86
N LYS A 126 5.46 15.15 -9.83
CA LYS A 126 6.18 15.73 -8.71
C LYS A 126 5.54 17.04 -8.28
N VAL A 127 5.33 17.17 -6.98
CA VAL A 127 4.93 18.41 -6.32
C VAL A 127 6.10 18.88 -5.48
N GLN A 128 6.50 20.14 -5.60
CA GLN A 128 7.52 20.76 -4.76
C GLN A 128 6.92 21.91 -3.98
N THR A 129 7.05 21.85 -2.66
CA THR A 129 6.85 22.98 -1.75
C THR A 129 8.23 23.53 -1.41
N LYS A 130 8.59 24.66 -2.02
CA LYS A 130 9.91 25.27 -1.92
C LYS A 130 9.88 26.45 -0.96
N ASN A 131 10.86 26.48 -0.06
CA ASN A 131 11.15 27.57 0.86
C ASN A 131 9.88 28.06 1.57
N ALA A 132 9.05 27.12 2.03
CA ALA A 132 7.84 27.43 2.76
C ALA A 132 8.18 27.92 4.17
N GLY A 133 7.49 28.92 4.67
CA GLY A 133 7.54 29.32 6.07
C GLY A 133 6.58 28.46 6.90
N TYR A 134 6.50 28.77 8.19
CA TYR A 134 5.56 28.16 9.12
C TYR A 134 4.67 29.25 9.69
N ASP A 135 3.36 29.00 9.83
CA ASP A 135 2.43 30.00 10.37
C ASP A 135 2.82 30.46 11.78
N SER A 136 3.34 29.53 12.59
CA SER A 136 3.83 29.80 13.94
C SER A 136 5.20 30.50 14.00
N ASP A 137 5.94 30.60 12.90
CA ASP A 137 7.25 31.28 12.89
C ASP A 137 7.08 32.80 12.81
N GLY A 138 7.01 33.44 13.98
CA GLY A 138 6.94 34.89 14.09
C GLY A 138 8.18 35.64 13.58
N THR A 139 9.29 34.95 13.29
CA THR A 139 10.51 35.58 12.75
C THR A 139 10.56 35.60 11.22
N GLY A 140 9.82 34.70 10.56
CA GLY A 140 9.88 34.46 9.11
C GLY A 140 11.22 33.92 8.59
N THR A 141 12.11 33.48 9.49
CA THR A 141 13.47 33.02 9.16
C THR A 141 13.57 31.50 9.01
N GLU A 142 12.56 30.76 9.43
CA GLU A 142 12.47 29.32 9.29
C GLU A 142 11.92 28.93 7.92
N SER A 143 12.27 27.73 7.48
CA SER A 143 11.88 27.19 6.19
C SER A 143 11.73 25.68 6.17
N ALA A 144 10.84 25.22 5.29
CA ALA A 144 10.68 23.84 4.89
C ALA A 144 10.88 23.70 3.37
N ASN A 145 11.57 22.63 2.97
CA ASN A 145 11.75 22.25 1.58
C ASN A 145 11.41 20.76 1.42
N VAL A 146 10.34 20.46 0.69
CA VAL A 146 9.85 19.10 0.50
C VAL A 146 9.34 18.89 -0.92
N GLN A 147 9.52 17.68 -1.45
CA GLN A 147 8.91 17.25 -2.70
C GLN A 147 8.15 15.94 -2.50
N LEU A 148 6.95 15.85 -3.07
CA LEU A 148 6.15 14.64 -3.18
C LEU A 148 6.26 14.10 -4.60
N TRP A 149 6.64 12.83 -4.76
CA TRP A 149 6.82 12.16 -6.04
C TRP A 149 5.88 10.94 -6.12
N LEU A 150 5.07 10.91 -7.16
CA LEU A 150 4.16 9.80 -7.48
C LEU A 150 4.65 9.11 -8.77
N TYR A 151 4.89 7.80 -8.70
CA TYR A 151 5.43 7.02 -9.82
C TYR A 151 4.33 6.27 -10.56
N GLU A 152 4.21 6.46 -11.88
CA GLU A 152 3.13 5.94 -12.73
C GLU A 152 2.95 4.41 -12.65
N SER A 153 3.96 3.63 -13.04
CA SER A 153 3.81 2.15 -13.12
C SER A 153 3.88 1.45 -11.77
N SER A 154 4.70 1.96 -10.86
CA SER A 154 4.97 1.28 -9.59
C SER A 154 4.01 1.69 -8.47
N ASN A 155 3.27 2.78 -8.66
CA ASN A 155 2.41 3.40 -7.64
C ASN A 155 3.16 3.72 -6.34
N VAL A 156 4.47 3.93 -6.45
CA VAL A 156 5.32 4.31 -5.32
C VAL A 156 5.06 5.78 -4.99
N VAL A 157 4.99 6.07 -3.69
CA VAL A 157 5.05 7.42 -3.15
C VAL A 157 6.44 7.64 -2.57
N GLU A 158 7.11 8.70 -2.98
CA GLU A 158 8.35 9.16 -2.34
C GLU A 158 8.20 10.60 -1.87
N ILE A 159 8.79 10.88 -0.71
CA ILE A 159 8.91 12.22 -0.16
C ILE A 159 10.40 12.53 -0.05
N HIS A 160 10.85 13.57 -0.75
CA HIS A 160 12.24 14.01 -0.79
C HIS A 160 12.39 15.29 0.02
N TYR A 161 13.35 15.30 0.94
CA TYR A 161 13.55 16.42 1.87
C TYR A 161 14.78 17.25 1.52
N GLY A 162 14.58 18.56 1.45
CA GLY A 162 15.64 19.55 1.35
C GLY A 162 16.02 20.11 2.71
N ALA A 163 16.98 21.02 2.72
CA ALA A 163 17.37 21.72 3.94
C ALA A 163 16.16 22.45 4.54
N SER A 164 15.85 22.15 5.80
CA SER A 164 14.76 22.75 6.56
C SER A 164 15.26 23.08 7.96
N ASN A 165 14.74 24.14 8.57
CA ASN A 165 15.24 24.69 9.83
C ASN A 165 14.12 25.07 10.80
N GLY A 166 12.98 24.37 10.77
CA GLY A 166 11.92 24.54 11.75
C GLY A 166 12.42 24.25 13.17
N SER A 167 12.09 25.11 14.13
CA SER A 167 12.47 24.93 15.54
C SER A 167 11.43 24.14 16.33
N SER A 168 11.77 23.76 17.57
CA SER A 168 10.83 23.09 18.48
C SER A 168 9.61 23.96 18.83
N SER A 169 9.76 25.29 18.87
CA SER A 169 8.64 26.22 19.10
C SER A 169 7.66 26.23 17.94
N THR A 170 8.17 26.10 16.72
CA THR A 170 7.36 26.06 15.50
C THR A 170 6.54 24.78 15.39
N TYR A 171 7.10 23.66 15.85
CA TYR A 171 6.37 22.40 15.86
C TYR A 171 5.43 22.23 17.06
N ALA A 172 5.48 23.10 18.07
CA ALA A 172 4.74 22.88 19.31
C ALA A 172 3.22 22.83 19.07
N PRO A 173 2.49 21.87 19.67
CA PRO A 173 2.92 20.94 20.73
C PRO A 173 3.59 19.64 20.23
N LEU A 174 3.73 19.46 18.92
CA LEU A 174 4.43 18.34 18.31
C LEU A 174 5.96 18.54 18.38
N GLN A 175 6.71 17.54 17.93
CA GLN A 175 8.17 17.56 17.94
C GLN A 175 8.77 17.66 16.54
N GLY A 176 7.94 17.77 15.50
CA GLY A 176 8.30 17.80 14.08
C GLY A 176 7.04 17.71 13.22
N PRO A 177 7.18 17.57 11.89
CA PRO A 177 6.03 17.49 10.98
C PRO A 177 5.31 16.14 11.06
N THR A 178 4.03 16.14 10.72
CA THR A 178 3.28 14.92 10.41
C THR A 178 3.78 14.34 9.10
N VAL A 179 4.08 13.03 9.10
CA VAL A 179 4.51 12.32 7.89
C VAL A 179 3.89 10.93 7.84
N GLY A 180 3.28 10.61 6.70
CA GLY A 180 2.67 9.30 6.49
C GLY A 180 1.68 9.29 5.33
N ILE A 181 1.12 8.11 5.06
CA ILE A 181 0.09 7.90 4.05
C ILE A 181 -1.11 7.20 4.68
N TYR A 182 -2.32 7.66 4.39
CA TYR A 182 -3.54 7.22 5.06
C TYR A 182 -4.62 7.02 4.02
N LYS A 183 -5.09 5.79 3.86
CA LYS A 183 -6.37 5.56 3.19
C LYS A 183 -7.51 6.00 4.10
N ASP A 184 -7.49 5.55 5.34
CA ASP A 184 -8.46 5.87 6.38
C ASP A 184 -7.87 5.54 7.78
N GLN A 185 -8.71 5.56 8.83
CA GLN A 185 -8.29 5.23 10.20
C GLN A 185 -7.85 3.77 10.41
N THR A 186 -8.14 2.89 9.46
CA THR A 186 -7.87 1.44 9.53
C THR A 186 -6.73 1.00 8.60
N ALA A 187 -6.43 1.77 7.56
CA ALA A 187 -5.39 1.49 6.59
C ALA A 187 -4.47 2.69 6.40
N PHE A 188 -3.27 2.61 6.96
CA PHE A 188 -2.29 3.69 6.91
C PHE A 188 -0.86 3.18 7.10
N VAL A 189 0.11 4.05 6.82
CA VAL A 189 1.51 3.93 7.25
C VAL A 189 1.92 5.29 7.82
N ALA A 190 1.93 5.39 9.14
CA ALA A 190 2.31 6.57 9.89
C ALA A 190 3.77 6.49 10.32
N LEU A 191 4.50 7.60 10.29
CA LEU A 191 5.89 7.67 10.75
C LEU A 191 5.99 8.33 12.12
N SER A 192 6.96 7.87 12.93
CA SER A 192 7.18 8.34 14.29
C SER A 192 8.67 8.25 14.68
N GLY A 193 9.05 8.81 15.83
CA GLY A 193 10.44 8.77 16.30
C GLY A 193 11.36 9.73 15.53
N SER A 194 12.66 9.47 15.49
CA SER A 194 13.63 10.40 14.87
C SER A 194 13.37 10.63 13.39
N ALA A 195 13.30 11.89 12.93
CA ALA A 195 13.18 12.19 11.50
C ALA A 195 14.44 11.84 10.67
N SER A 196 15.55 11.45 11.30
CA SER A 196 16.70 10.88 10.60
C SER A 196 16.62 9.36 10.43
N ASN A 197 15.70 8.70 11.14
CA ASN A 197 15.51 7.26 11.12
C ASN A 197 14.14 6.90 11.74
N PRO A 198 13.04 7.21 11.05
CA PRO A 198 11.71 7.07 11.63
C PRO A 198 11.28 5.60 11.70
N SER A 199 10.38 5.32 12.64
CA SER A 199 9.69 4.05 12.75
C SER A 199 8.33 4.15 12.07
N ALA A 200 8.05 3.24 11.13
CA ALA A 200 6.76 3.14 10.47
C ALA A 200 5.79 2.23 11.25
N SER A 201 4.52 2.61 11.26
CA SER A 201 3.45 1.86 11.93
C SER A 201 2.18 1.86 11.07
N SER A 202 1.53 0.70 11.00
CA SER A 202 0.22 0.51 10.35
C SER A 202 -0.86 0.04 11.32
N SER A 203 -0.59 0.12 12.63
CA SER A 203 -1.50 -0.32 13.69
C SER A 203 -1.69 0.73 14.79
N ALA A 204 -0.72 1.61 14.96
CA ALA A 204 -0.81 2.78 15.81
C ALA A 204 -0.51 4.03 14.98
N ALA A 205 -1.49 4.91 14.83
CA ALA A 205 -1.26 6.20 14.21
C ALA A 205 -0.30 7.02 15.08
N SER A 206 0.56 7.79 14.41
CA SER A 206 1.38 8.82 15.04
C SER A 206 1.02 10.16 14.42
N LEU A 207 1.24 11.23 15.19
CA LEU A 207 1.00 12.59 14.73
C LEU A 207 2.25 13.23 14.14
N ASN A 208 3.47 12.76 14.44
CA ASN A 208 4.67 13.42 13.94
C ASN A 208 5.94 12.59 14.07
N VAL A 209 6.92 12.92 13.24
CA VAL A 209 8.34 12.59 13.49
C VAL A 209 8.98 13.65 14.39
N ASN A 210 10.16 13.36 14.93
CA ASN A 210 10.92 14.23 15.82
C ASN A 210 12.02 14.94 15.04
N GLY A 211 11.95 16.26 15.00
CA GLY A 211 12.86 17.15 14.29
C GLY A 211 12.57 17.25 12.79
N ASN A 212 13.38 18.08 12.11
CA ASN A 212 13.33 18.22 10.66
C ASN A 212 13.88 16.94 10.00
N PRO A 213 13.18 16.34 9.02
CA PRO A 213 13.79 15.37 8.12
C PRO A 213 15.08 15.93 7.50
N PRO A 214 16.23 15.25 7.61
CA PRO A 214 17.50 15.77 7.10
C PRO A 214 17.48 16.00 5.60
N SER A 215 18.21 17.02 5.14
CA SER A 215 18.40 17.25 3.70
C SER A 215 19.00 16.02 3.02
N GLY A 216 18.41 15.62 1.91
CA GLY A 216 18.77 14.44 1.14
C GLY A 216 18.19 13.12 1.69
N MET A 217 17.34 13.18 2.71
CA MET A 217 16.55 12.03 3.11
C MET A 217 15.40 11.81 2.13
N VAL A 218 15.11 10.54 1.81
CA VAL A 218 13.95 10.12 1.02
C VAL A 218 13.15 9.11 1.80
N TYR A 219 11.88 9.41 2.04
CA TYR A 219 10.92 8.47 2.60
C TYR A 219 10.11 7.84 1.49
N ARG A 220 10.15 6.51 1.43
CA ARG A 220 9.59 5.75 0.33
C ARG A 220 8.52 4.79 0.82
N PHE A 221 7.31 4.99 0.34
CA PHE A 221 6.19 4.07 0.52
C PHE A 221 5.96 3.33 -0.79
N ALA A 222 6.26 2.05 -0.79
CA ALA A 222 5.98 1.19 -1.93
C ALA A 222 4.76 0.34 -1.66
N PRO A 223 3.84 0.20 -2.63
CA PRO A 223 2.78 -0.78 -2.51
C PRO A 223 3.41 -2.16 -2.35
N VAL A 224 3.01 -2.84 -1.29
CA VAL A 224 3.28 -4.26 -1.15
C VAL A 224 2.28 -4.93 -2.07
N ALA A 225 2.79 -5.72 -3.03
CA ALA A 225 1.90 -6.67 -3.68
C ALA A 225 1.19 -7.43 -2.56
N ALA A 226 -0.13 -7.60 -2.64
CA ALA A 226 -0.80 -8.62 -1.86
C ALA A 226 -0.28 -9.98 -2.35
N GLY A 227 0.99 -10.30 -2.08
CA GLY A 227 1.39 -11.67 -1.88
C GLY A 227 0.42 -12.16 -0.83
N ILE A 228 -0.25 -13.28 -1.12
CA ILE A 228 -1.03 -14.01 -0.14
C ILE A 228 -0.17 -13.96 1.12
N LYS A 229 -0.63 -13.23 2.15
CA LYS A 229 -0.02 -13.30 3.47
C LYS A 229 0.02 -14.79 3.71
N GLN A 230 1.20 -15.41 3.64
CA GLN A 230 1.33 -16.84 3.86
C GLN A 230 0.78 -16.99 5.27
N LEU A 231 -0.48 -17.45 5.36
CA LEU A 231 -1.17 -17.67 6.62
C LEU A 231 -0.21 -18.54 7.39
N GLY A 232 0.43 -17.97 8.42
CA GLY A 232 1.71 -18.43 8.95
C GLY A 232 1.78 -19.94 8.91
N ASN A 233 2.58 -20.48 8.00
CA ASN A 233 2.66 -21.89 7.59
C ASN A 233 1.63 -22.83 8.25
N ASN A 234 0.32 -22.65 7.99
CA ASN A 234 -0.73 -23.55 8.49
C ASN A 234 -0.81 -24.79 7.61
N ALA A 235 0.34 -25.40 7.33
CA ALA A 235 0.41 -26.68 6.64
C ALA A 235 -0.14 -27.76 7.56
N ALA A 236 -0.98 -28.64 7.02
CA ALA A 236 -1.46 -29.79 7.77
C ALA A 236 -0.33 -30.80 8.07
N GLY A 237 0.77 -30.72 7.31
CA GLY A 237 1.88 -31.65 7.37
C GLY A 237 2.84 -31.43 6.21
N MET A 238 3.80 -32.33 6.07
CA MET A 238 4.80 -32.31 5.00
C MET A 238 4.69 -33.56 4.12
N ILE A 239 5.04 -33.42 2.84
CA ILE A 239 5.05 -34.52 1.87
C ILE A 239 6.47 -34.88 1.41
N TYR A 240 6.78 -36.17 1.37
CA TYR A 240 8.09 -36.65 0.89
C TYR A 240 8.05 -38.11 0.36
N PRO A 241 8.89 -38.48 -0.63
CA PRO A 241 9.80 -37.59 -1.35
C PRO A 241 9.04 -36.63 -2.27
N ASN A 242 9.62 -35.47 -2.53
CA ASN A 242 9.12 -34.50 -3.50
C ASN A 242 10.33 -33.87 -4.20
N PRO A 243 10.55 -34.10 -5.51
CA PRO A 243 9.69 -34.82 -6.45
C PRO A 243 9.47 -36.31 -6.12
N SER A 244 8.34 -36.86 -6.56
CA SER A 244 7.92 -38.26 -6.33
C SER A 244 7.62 -38.98 -7.65
N ASN A 245 7.46 -40.30 -7.60
CA ASN A 245 6.95 -41.11 -8.72
C ASN A 245 5.46 -41.46 -8.51
N GLY A 246 4.68 -40.54 -7.92
CA GLY A 246 3.26 -40.76 -7.61
C GLY A 246 2.98 -41.44 -6.27
N ILE A 247 4.02 -41.91 -5.57
CA ILE A 247 3.94 -42.46 -4.22
C ILE A 247 4.63 -41.50 -3.24
N ILE A 248 3.89 -41.01 -2.25
CA ILE A 248 4.38 -40.08 -1.23
C ILE A 248 4.09 -40.55 0.19
N ASN A 249 4.80 -40.01 1.15
CA ASN A 249 4.47 -40.04 2.56
C ASN A 249 3.96 -38.65 2.95
N PHE A 250 2.79 -38.61 3.60
CA PHE A 250 2.30 -37.43 4.28
C PHE A 250 2.55 -37.58 5.78
N LYS A 251 3.42 -36.75 6.35
CA LYS A 251 3.63 -36.67 7.79
C LYS A 251 2.82 -35.51 8.36
N SER A 252 1.84 -35.82 9.20
CA SER A 252 0.95 -34.81 9.77
C SER A 252 1.66 -33.95 10.82
N SER A 253 1.42 -32.64 10.80
CA SER A 253 1.87 -31.71 11.84
C SER A 253 0.76 -31.37 12.86
N VAL A 254 -0.46 -31.84 12.59
CA VAL A 254 -1.67 -31.63 13.42
C VAL A 254 -2.49 -32.92 13.51
N ASP A 255 -3.46 -32.96 14.43
CA ASP A 255 -4.47 -34.02 14.42
C ASP A 255 -5.52 -33.71 13.35
N ILE A 256 -5.66 -34.61 12.39
CA ILE A 256 -6.70 -34.56 11.36
C ILE A 256 -7.75 -35.60 11.75
N THR A 257 -8.98 -35.15 11.97
CA THR A 257 -10.11 -36.03 12.30
C THR A 257 -11.23 -35.78 11.31
N ASN A 258 -11.73 -36.85 10.66
CA ASN A 258 -12.81 -36.79 9.68
C ASN A 258 -12.63 -35.65 8.65
N GLY A 259 -11.41 -35.50 8.14
CA GLY A 259 -11.03 -34.47 7.18
C GLY A 259 -11.22 -34.90 5.72
N THR A 260 -10.89 -34.01 4.80
CA THR A 260 -10.80 -34.32 3.36
C THR A 260 -9.40 -34.04 2.86
N LEU A 261 -8.81 -34.99 2.15
CA LEU A 261 -7.56 -34.83 1.40
C LEU A 261 -7.89 -34.76 -0.08
N LYS A 262 -7.50 -33.69 -0.76
CA LYS A 262 -7.62 -33.56 -2.23
C LYS A 262 -6.24 -33.34 -2.85
N VAL A 263 -6.06 -33.85 -4.07
CA VAL A 263 -4.94 -33.44 -4.93
C VAL A 263 -5.52 -32.77 -6.16
N ILE A 264 -5.05 -31.57 -6.45
CA ILE A 264 -5.48 -30.78 -7.60
C ILE A 264 -4.31 -30.58 -8.57
N ASN A 265 -4.59 -30.63 -9.88
CA ASN A 265 -3.58 -30.34 -10.91
C ASN A 265 -3.42 -28.82 -11.14
N ALA A 266 -2.46 -28.43 -11.98
CA ALA A 266 -2.15 -27.02 -12.27
C ALA A 266 -3.30 -26.22 -12.90
N ILE A 267 -4.33 -26.88 -13.46
CA ILE A 267 -5.54 -26.23 -14.01
C ILE A 267 -6.72 -26.26 -13.03
N GLY A 268 -6.51 -26.68 -11.78
CA GLY A 268 -7.51 -26.65 -10.71
C GLY A 268 -8.46 -27.84 -10.67
N GLN A 269 -8.25 -28.88 -11.48
CA GLN A 269 -9.06 -30.09 -11.44
C GLN A 269 -8.63 -31.01 -10.28
N VAL A 270 -9.60 -31.54 -9.53
CA VAL A 270 -9.36 -32.57 -8.51
C VAL A 270 -9.06 -33.91 -9.19
N VAL A 271 -7.86 -34.43 -8.98
CA VAL A 271 -7.37 -35.69 -9.57
C VAL A 271 -7.30 -36.84 -8.55
N TYR A 272 -7.32 -36.52 -7.26
CA TYR A 272 -7.44 -37.49 -6.17
C TYR A 272 -8.26 -36.86 -5.03
N GLU A 273 -9.15 -37.63 -4.41
CA GLU A 273 -9.90 -37.20 -3.25
C GLU A 273 -10.13 -38.35 -2.28
N LYS A 274 -9.91 -38.08 -1.00
CA LYS A 274 -10.18 -39.00 0.10
C LYS A 274 -10.93 -38.26 1.19
N ASN A 275 -12.20 -38.63 1.37
CA ASN A 275 -13.04 -38.18 2.46
C ASN A 275 -12.77 -39.00 3.73
N GLU A 276 -13.23 -38.47 4.87
CA GLU A 276 -13.09 -39.10 6.19
C GLU A 276 -11.62 -39.39 6.58
N PHE A 277 -10.69 -38.61 6.03
CA PHE A 277 -9.26 -38.74 6.26
C PHE A 277 -8.94 -38.44 7.73
N THR A 278 -8.30 -39.39 8.41
CA THR A 278 -7.96 -39.30 9.82
C THR A 278 -6.53 -39.76 10.06
N ILE A 279 -5.73 -38.90 10.70
CA ILE A 279 -4.34 -39.17 11.06
C ILE A 279 -3.95 -38.30 12.26
N SER A 280 -3.29 -38.88 13.26
CA SER A 280 -2.81 -38.15 14.43
C SER A 280 -1.57 -37.31 14.11
N LYS A 281 -1.33 -36.28 14.92
CA LYS A 281 -0.12 -35.47 14.85
C LYS A 281 1.15 -36.34 14.87
N ASP A 282 2.14 -35.94 14.07
CA ASP A 282 3.45 -36.57 13.87
C ASP A 282 3.43 -37.99 13.27
N GLN A 283 2.24 -38.56 13.01
CA GLN A 283 2.10 -39.81 12.28
C GLN A 283 2.30 -39.60 10.78
N THR A 284 2.73 -40.67 10.12
CA THR A 284 2.99 -40.68 8.68
C THR A 284 2.07 -41.67 8.00
N GLN A 285 1.41 -41.22 6.92
CA GLN A 285 0.63 -42.09 6.04
C GLN A 285 1.23 -42.10 4.64
N LYS A 286 1.47 -43.31 4.13
CA LYS A 286 1.83 -43.52 2.73
C LYS A 286 0.59 -43.37 1.87
N LEU A 287 0.71 -42.61 0.79
CA LEU A 287 -0.32 -42.37 -0.21
C LEU A 287 0.23 -42.79 -1.57
N ASP A 288 -0.48 -43.69 -2.24
CA ASP A 288 -0.30 -43.97 -3.66
C ASP A 288 -1.38 -43.18 -4.40
N LEU A 289 -0.95 -42.16 -5.13
CA LEU A 289 -1.85 -41.23 -5.81
C LEU A 289 -2.06 -41.61 -7.27
N SER A 290 -1.22 -42.50 -7.83
CA SER A 290 -1.29 -42.95 -9.23
C SER A 290 -1.45 -41.79 -10.23
N LEU A 291 -0.64 -40.74 -10.08
CA LEU A 291 -0.68 -39.52 -10.89
C LEU A 291 0.31 -39.58 -12.05
N GLU A 292 -0.03 -38.92 -13.16
CA GLU A 292 0.90 -38.66 -14.26
C GLU A 292 1.99 -37.65 -13.86
N THR A 293 3.06 -37.56 -14.65
CA THR A 293 4.12 -36.56 -14.49
C THR A 293 3.52 -35.15 -14.56
N GLY A 294 3.77 -34.32 -13.55
CA GLY A 294 3.17 -33.00 -13.49
C GLY A 294 3.34 -32.26 -12.16
N LEU A 295 2.77 -31.06 -12.13
CA LEU A 295 2.67 -30.22 -10.94
C LEU A 295 1.27 -30.31 -10.34
N TYR A 296 1.24 -30.59 -9.04
CA TYR A 296 0.02 -30.76 -8.27
C TYR A 296 0.10 -30.01 -6.93
N TYR A 297 -1.06 -29.86 -6.29
CA TYR A 297 -1.17 -29.34 -4.94
C TYR A 297 -2.02 -30.28 -4.09
N LEU A 298 -1.50 -30.70 -2.94
CA LEU A 298 -2.22 -31.50 -1.95
C LEU A 298 -2.88 -30.56 -0.94
N GLN A 299 -4.20 -30.61 -0.87
CA GLN A 299 -5.04 -29.81 0.02
C GLN A 299 -5.65 -30.69 1.11
N ILE A 300 -5.64 -30.21 2.35
CA ILE A 300 -6.27 -30.87 3.48
C ILE A 300 -7.26 -29.90 4.12
N SER A 301 -8.41 -30.43 4.51
CA SER A 301 -9.37 -29.75 5.38
C SER A 301 -9.76 -30.65 6.55
N SER A 302 -10.01 -30.09 7.73
CA SER A 302 -10.51 -30.82 8.90
C SER A 302 -11.23 -29.88 9.85
N LYS A 303 -12.33 -30.35 10.47
CA LYS A 303 -13.13 -29.58 11.44
C LYS A 303 -13.54 -28.18 10.93
N GLY A 304 -13.86 -28.06 9.64
CA GLY A 304 -14.22 -26.79 9.00
C GLY A 304 -13.06 -25.83 8.71
N GLN A 305 -11.82 -26.23 8.97
CA GLN A 305 -10.61 -25.46 8.63
C GLN A 305 -9.94 -26.02 7.37
N ASN A 306 -9.49 -25.13 6.48
CA ASN A 306 -8.65 -25.47 5.34
C ASN A 306 -7.19 -25.16 5.66
N PHE A 307 -6.31 -26.13 5.44
CA PHE A 307 -4.87 -25.97 5.62
C PHE A 307 -4.21 -25.45 4.33
N SER A 308 -3.02 -24.89 4.49
CA SER A 308 -2.21 -24.45 3.34
C SER A 308 -1.88 -25.65 2.44
N PRO A 309 -2.00 -25.51 1.10
CA PRO A 309 -1.70 -26.59 0.18
C PRO A 309 -0.20 -26.88 0.11
N GLU A 310 0.14 -28.17 0.04
CA GLU A 310 1.51 -28.63 -0.17
C GLU A 310 1.77 -28.86 -1.67
N LYS A 311 2.87 -28.29 -2.20
CA LYS A 311 3.24 -28.44 -3.61
C LYS A 311 3.82 -29.83 -3.86
N LEU A 312 3.24 -30.59 -4.78
CA LEU A 312 3.71 -31.93 -5.18
C LEU A 312 4.19 -31.92 -6.63
N ILE A 313 5.40 -32.42 -6.87
CA ILE A 313 5.96 -32.64 -8.20
C ILE A 313 6.01 -34.16 -8.44
N VAL A 314 5.35 -34.64 -9.48
CA VAL A 314 5.42 -36.04 -9.93
C VAL A 314 6.33 -36.09 -11.16
N LYS A 315 7.31 -36.99 -11.16
CA LYS A 315 8.25 -37.22 -12.26
C LYS A 315 7.91 -38.51 -12.98
#